data_AF-A0A9W6X443-F1
#
_entry.id   AF-A0A9W6X443-F1
#
_cell.length_a   1.000
_cell.length_b   1.000
_cell.length_c   1.000
_cell.angle_alpha   90.00
_cell.angle_beta   90.00
_cell.angle_gamma   90.00
#
_symmetry.space_group_name_H-M   'P 1'
#
loop_
_entity.id
_entity.type
_entity.pdbx_description
1 polymer ?
#
loop_
_entity_poly.entity_id
_entity_poly.type
_entity_poly.pdbx_seq_one_letter_code
_entity_poly.pdbx_strand_id
1 'polypeptide(L)'
;MPAKDCGEKHAPADCKARADDELAAKKKRLKTQRADRKRADSEDDETEEEDASSASDSDADARDYSVDFGAITERLGGAAGTHRRSVVSSFVPPPTEQWTPPVNPKSAQDAEAIRRSVRRNLLFANIPEDTLQVLVDAMKYVAVDAGVDVVTQGDVGGDRFFILDSGACDVLVNDRVVGEVCATSPRNFFGELALLYDSPRAATVRAKTPVECWSLDRVTFKRVLMATTMQQRALYLDFLGQVPIFSTLSSYEKMTVADALRVEFVESGDTILTEGSRGDDFYIIADGEVKCTRGGEEVSARLGAGDFFGELALIHDDVRQATVTAMRKTKLLVLDRATFKRLLGPMQEHLRKRADLYELYMNAPRISDLN
;
A
#
# COMPACT_ATOMS: atom_id res chain seq x y z
N MET A 1 40.55 -47.55 44.00
CA MET A 1 39.78 -48.69 44.55
C MET A 1 39.54 -48.44 46.03
N PRO A 2 38.44 -48.91 46.65
CA PRO A 2 37.39 -49.82 46.15
C PRO A 2 36.01 -49.10 46.06
N ALA A 3 35.03 -49.40 45.19
CA ALA A 3 34.35 -50.65 44.80
C ALA A 3 33.59 -51.33 45.94
N LYS A 4 32.26 -51.18 45.96
CA LYS A 4 31.34 -52.26 46.34
C LYS A 4 29.95 -52.06 45.71
N ASP A 5 29.54 -53.16 45.11
CA ASP A 5 28.42 -53.44 44.23
C ASP A 5 27.22 -53.97 45.05
N CYS A 6 26.09 -54.15 44.34
CA CYS A 6 24.97 -55.07 44.55
C CYS A 6 23.58 -54.40 44.62
N GLY A 7 22.75 -54.69 43.61
CA GLY A 7 21.29 -54.66 43.77
C GLY A 7 20.44 -54.61 42.50
N GLU A 8 20.58 -55.56 41.57
CA GLU A 8 19.58 -55.82 40.52
C GLU A 8 18.22 -56.25 41.10
N LYS A 9 17.12 -55.71 40.54
CA LYS A 9 15.81 -56.38 40.47
C LYS A 9 15.12 -56.11 39.12
N HIS A 10 14.69 -57.21 38.49
CA HIS A 10 13.93 -57.32 37.24
C HIS A 10 12.55 -56.61 37.25
N ALA A 11 12.26 -55.90 36.14
CA ALA A 11 11.06 -55.80 35.29
C ALA A 11 9.61 -55.77 35.89
N PRO A 12 8.61 -55.13 35.22
CA PRO A 12 8.09 -55.69 33.95
C PRO A 12 7.75 -54.68 32.85
N ALA A 13 7.81 -55.20 31.62
CA ALA A 13 7.58 -54.58 30.33
C ALA A 13 6.11 -54.26 29.99
N ASP A 14 5.26 -53.92 30.98
CA ASP A 14 3.81 -53.80 30.81
C ASP A 14 3.31 -52.35 30.60
N CYS A 15 4.20 -51.36 30.77
CA CYS A 15 3.86 -49.94 30.57
C CYS A 15 4.00 -49.44 29.12
N LYS A 16 4.81 -50.09 28.28
CA LYS A 16 5.03 -49.65 26.89
C LYS A 16 3.87 -50.02 25.96
N ALA A 17 3.31 -51.23 26.11
CA ALA A 17 2.18 -51.67 25.28
C ALA A 17 0.91 -50.82 25.51
N ARG A 18 0.64 -50.44 26.76
CA ARG A 18 -0.49 -49.56 27.10
C ARG A 18 -0.34 -48.14 26.56
N ALA A 19 0.87 -47.60 26.55
CA ALA A 19 1.14 -46.25 26.03
C ALA A 19 1.02 -46.18 24.50
N ASP A 20 1.40 -47.24 23.79
CA ASP A 20 1.31 -47.31 22.32
C ASP A 20 -0.14 -47.49 21.82
N ASP A 21 -0.97 -48.26 22.53
CA ASP A 21 -2.40 -48.41 22.24
C ASP A 21 -3.19 -47.11 22.49
N GLU A 22 -2.85 -46.36 23.55
CA GLU A 22 -3.52 -45.10 23.88
C GLU A 22 -3.18 -44.00 22.86
N LEU A 23 -1.95 -43.99 22.32
CA LEU A 23 -1.54 -43.08 21.25
C LEU A 23 -2.24 -43.42 19.92
N ALA A 24 -2.44 -44.70 19.62
CA ALA A 24 -3.16 -45.16 18.43
C ALA A 24 -4.65 -44.79 18.50
N ALA A 25 -5.29 -44.95 19.66
CA ALA A 25 -6.68 -44.54 19.90
C ALA A 25 -6.87 -43.02 19.75
N LYS A 26 -5.92 -42.23 20.26
CA LYS A 26 -5.94 -40.75 20.17
C LYS A 26 -5.79 -40.26 18.72
N LYS A 27 -4.92 -40.90 17.93
CA LYS A 27 -4.76 -40.60 16.48
C LYS A 27 -6.02 -40.97 15.68
N LYS A 28 -6.73 -42.05 16.04
CA LYS A 28 -7.99 -42.43 15.38
C LYS A 28 -9.12 -41.43 15.66
N ARG A 29 -9.27 -40.98 16.92
CA ARG A 29 -10.24 -39.92 17.29
C ARG A 29 -10.00 -38.59 16.57
N LEU A 30 -8.73 -38.17 16.44
CA LEU A 30 -8.36 -36.94 15.72
C LEU A 30 -8.62 -37.04 14.21
N LYS A 31 -8.54 -38.24 13.61
CA LYS A 31 -8.90 -38.45 12.20
C LYS A 31 -10.41 -38.40 11.96
N THR A 32 -11.22 -38.93 12.88
CA THR A 32 -12.70 -38.90 12.77
C THR A 32 -13.23 -37.48 12.95
N GLN A 33 -12.74 -36.71 13.94
CA GLN A 33 -13.12 -35.31 14.13
C GLN A 33 -12.75 -34.40 12.96
N ARG A 34 -11.65 -34.72 12.25
CA ARG A 34 -11.25 -33.98 11.03
C ARG A 34 -12.08 -34.34 9.80
N ALA A 35 -12.71 -35.52 9.78
CA ALA A 35 -13.62 -35.94 8.71
C ALA A 35 -15.02 -35.34 8.92
N ASP A 36 -15.50 -35.26 10.16
CA ASP A 36 -16.80 -34.66 10.48
C ASP A 36 -16.80 -33.14 10.28
N ARG A 37 -15.69 -32.45 10.62
CA ARG A 37 -15.55 -31.02 10.36
C ARG A 37 -15.49 -30.68 8.86
N LYS A 38 -15.08 -31.63 8.02
CA LYS A 38 -15.01 -31.47 6.56
C LYS A 38 -16.34 -31.80 5.85
N ARG A 39 -17.30 -32.40 6.56
CA ARG A 39 -18.69 -32.58 6.11
C ARG A 39 -19.59 -31.42 6.52
N ALA A 40 -19.31 -30.79 7.66
CA ALA A 40 -20.05 -29.60 8.11
C ALA A 40 -19.77 -28.35 7.24
N ASP A 41 -18.57 -28.21 6.67
CA ASP A 41 -18.22 -27.08 5.78
C ASP A 41 -18.74 -27.25 4.33
N SER A 42 -19.54 -28.29 4.03
CA SER A 42 -20.05 -28.59 2.67
C SER A 42 -21.57 -28.57 2.54
N GLU A 43 -22.32 -28.14 3.57
CA GLU A 43 -23.79 -28.13 3.57
C GLU A 43 -24.43 -26.73 3.78
N ASP A 44 -23.65 -25.64 3.82
CA ASP A 44 -24.16 -24.26 3.99
C ASP A 44 -23.78 -23.34 2.80
N ASP A 45 -24.13 -23.71 1.57
CA ASP A 45 -24.01 -22.81 0.41
C ASP A 45 -25.18 -23.02 -0.57
N GLU A 46 -26.41 -22.71 -0.13
CA GLU A 46 -27.53 -22.43 -1.04
C GLU A 46 -28.43 -21.33 -0.45
N THR A 47 -28.82 -20.40 -1.34
CA THR A 47 -29.88 -19.36 -1.26
C THR A 47 -29.56 -18.04 -0.57
N GLU A 48 -29.39 -16.99 -1.39
CA GLU A 48 -30.21 -15.76 -1.38
C GLU A 48 -29.86 -14.91 -2.62
N GLU A 49 -30.60 -15.14 -3.73
CA GLU A 49 -30.77 -14.14 -4.78
C GLU A 49 -31.95 -13.25 -4.36
N GLU A 50 -31.71 -11.96 -4.16
CA GLU A 50 -32.78 -10.95 -4.24
C GLU A 50 -32.33 -9.71 -5.02
N ASP A 51 -33.29 -9.22 -5.78
CA ASP A 51 -33.25 -8.19 -6.79
C ASP A 51 -32.82 -6.80 -6.31
N ALA A 52 -32.05 -6.11 -7.15
CA ALA A 52 -32.09 -4.65 -7.20
C ALA A 52 -31.94 -4.15 -8.64
N SER A 53 -33.09 -3.86 -9.25
CA SER A 53 -33.22 -3.21 -10.54
C SER A 53 -32.89 -1.71 -10.47
N SER A 54 -32.15 -1.26 -11.49
CA SER A 54 -32.15 0.06 -12.14
C SER A 54 -31.90 1.33 -11.31
N ALA A 55 -30.72 1.91 -11.54
CA ALA A 55 -30.59 3.35 -11.74
C ALA A 55 -29.55 3.60 -12.85
N SER A 56 -30.05 4.07 -13.99
CA SER A 56 -29.25 4.63 -15.08
C SER A 56 -28.68 5.98 -14.65
N ASP A 57 -27.36 6.15 -14.73
CA ASP A 57 -26.82 7.46 -15.11
C ASP A 57 -25.48 7.30 -15.82
N SER A 58 -25.33 8.11 -16.85
CA SER A 58 -24.39 7.98 -17.97
C SER A 58 -22.94 8.31 -17.65
N ASP A 59 -22.06 7.51 -18.24
CA ASP A 59 -20.60 7.58 -18.28
C ASP A 59 -20.00 8.93 -18.71
N ALA A 60 -18.88 9.30 -18.07
CA ALA A 60 -17.65 9.64 -18.79
C ALA A 60 -16.39 9.52 -17.90
N ASP A 61 -15.54 8.55 -18.25
CA ASP A 61 -14.08 8.55 -18.09
C ASP A 61 -13.43 7.98 -16.80
N ALA A 62 -13.99 6.90 -16.25
CA ALA A 62 -13.22 5.98 -15.40
C ALA A 62 -12.63 4.86 -16.27
N ARG A 63 -11.33 4.93 -16.59
CA ARG A 63 -10.64 3.80 -17.22
C ARG A 63 -10.59 2.64 -16.22
N ASP A 64 -11.45 1.67 -16.46
CA ASP A 64 -11.49 0.40 -15.76
C ASP A 64 -10.16 -0.34 -15.97
N TYR A 65 -9.34 -0.41 -14.92
CA TYR A 65 -8.15 -1.25 -14.84
C TYR A 65 -8.52 -2.64 -14.26
N SER A 66 -9.68 -3.18 -14.61
CA SER A 66 -10.01 -4.57 -14.28
C SER A 66 -9.02 -5.49 -14.99
N VAL A 67 -8.18 -6.13 -14.18
CA VAL A 67 -7.26 -7.15 -14.67
C VAL A 67 -8.10 -8.38 -14.99
N ASP A 68 -8.31 -8.64 -16.27
CA ASP A 68 -8.96 -9.87 -16.73
C ASP A 68 -8.03 -11.07 -16.46
N PHE A 69 -8.19 -11.63 -15.27
CA PHE A 69 -7.49 -12.84 -14.85
C PHE A 69 -7.81 -14.03 -15.76
N GLY A 70 -9.00 -14.05 -16.39
CA GLY A 70 -9.42 -15.07 -17.35
C GLY A 70 -8.54 -15.06 -18.61
N ALA A 71 -8.38 -13.89 -19.23
CA ALA A 71 -7.51 -13.71 -20.40
C ALA A 71 -6.02 -13.99 -20.10
N ILE A 72 -5.56 -13.70 -18.87
CA ILE A 72 -4.19 -14.05 -18.43
C ILE A 72 -4.04 -15.57 -18.29
N THR A 73 -5.04 -16.26 -17.70
CA THR A 73 -5.02 -17.72 -17.58
C THR A 73 -5.12 -18.44 -18.92
N GLU A 74 -5.85 -17.90 -19.89
CA GLU A 74 -5.91 -18.45 -21.25
C GLU A 74 -4.57 -18.30 -21.99
N ARG A 75 -3.93 -17.14 -21.87
CA ARG A 75 -2.61 -16.87 -22.48
C ARG A 75 -1.47 -17.69 -21.88
N LEU A 76 -1.60 -18.10 -20.61
CA LEU A 76 -0.63 -18.96 -19.93
C LEU A 76 -0.78 -20.45 -20.27
N GLY A 77 -1.68 -20.81 -21.20
CA GLY A 77 -1.82 -22.17 -21.70
C GLY A 77 -2.53 -23.05 -20.68
N GLY A 78 -3.87 -23.07 -20.78
CA GLY A 78 -4.71 -24.03 -20.07
C GLY A 78 -4.40 -25.46 -20.49
N ALA A 79 -3.42 -26.08 -19.83
CA ALA A 79 -3.41 -27.50 -19.58
C ALA A 79 -3.67 -27.70 -18.09
N ALA A 80 -4.77 -28.38 -17.79
CA ALA A 80 -5.19 -28.82 -16.46
C ALA A 80 -4.21 -29.84 -15.84
N GLY A 81 -2.98 -29.40 -15.60
CA GLY A 81 -2.03 -30.04 -14.70
C GLY A 81 -1.94 -29.18 -13.45
N THR A 82 -2.04 -29.79 -12.28
CA THR A 82 -1.80 -29.15 -10.98
C THR A 82 -0.38 -28.55 -10.95
N HIS A 83 -0.22 -27.34 -11.49
CA HIS A 83 1.03 -26.60 -11.42
C HIS A 83 1.18 -26.12 -9.98
N ARG A 84 2.23 -26.60 -9.31
CA ARG A 84 2.60 -26.12 -7.99
C ARG A 84 3.05 -24.67 -8.13
N ARG A 85 2.34 -23.75 -7.49
CA ARG A 85 2.77 -22.36 -7.35
C ARG A 85 3.98 -22.35 -6.41
N SER A 86 5.10 -21.77 -6.85
CA SER A 86 6.27 -21.54 -6.01
C SER A 86 6.12 -20.24 -5.22
N VAL A 87 6.74 -20.17 -4.05
CA VAL A 87 6.81 -18.95 -3.24
C VAL A 87 8.12 -18.25 -3.56
N VAL A 88 8.04 -16.94 -3.80
CA VAL A 88 9.20 -16.06 -3.97
C VAL A 88 9.23 -15.05 -2.82
N SER A 89 10.43 -14.66 -2.40
CA SER A 89 10.65 -13.64 -1.38
C SER A 89 11.81 -12.77 -1.83
N SER A 90 11.97 -11.61 -1.23
CA SER A 90 13.28 -10.96 -1.22
C SER A 90 13.45 -10.13 0.03
N PHE A 91 14.67 -10.15 0.55
CA PHE A 91 15.03 -9.43 1.75
C PHE A 91 15.99 -8.30 1.41
N VAL A 92 15.61 -7.08 1.77
CA VAL A 92 16.52 -5.93 1.80
C VAL A 92 16.50 -5.41 3.23
N PRO A 93 17.65 -5.38 3.93
CA PRO A 93 17.69 -4.84 5.28
C PRO A 93 17.30 -3.36 5.24
N PRO A 94 16.63 -2.86 6.29
CA PRO A 94 16.27 -1.45 6.37
C PRO A 94 17.51 -0.57 6.18
N PRO A 95 17.35 0.61 5.55
CA PRO A 95 18.47 1.51 5.33
C PRO A 95 19.09 1.90 6.68
N THR A 96 20.40 1.76 6.79
CA THR A 96 21.16 2.28 7.94
C THR A 96 21.34 3.80 7.77
N GLU A 97 21.56 4.52 8.87
CA GLU A 97 21.79 5.99 8.85
C GLU A 97 22.92 6.44 7.90
N GLN A 98 23.79 5.53 7.49
CA GLN A 98 24.97 5.79 6.65
C GLN A 98 24.73 5.55 5.16
N TRP A 99 23.58 4.99 4.76
CA TRP A 99 23.31 4.72 3.35
C TRP A 99 22.64 5.93 2.69
N THR A 100 23.28 6.47 1.66
CA THR A 100 22.69 7.50 0.79
C THR A 100 22.36 6.91 -0.57
N PRO A 101 21.22 7.27 -1.19
CA PRO A 101 20.93 6.89 -2.57
C PRO A 101 22.07 7.33 -3.50
N PRO A 102 22.50 6.47 -4.44
CA PRO A 102 23.47 6.89 -5.44
C PRO A 102 22.88 8.00 -6.30
N VAL A 103 23.73 8.92 -6.77
CA VAL A 103 23.34 9.98 -7.70
C VAL A 103 24.24 9.88 -8.91
N ASN A 104 23.64 9.58 -10.07
CA ASN A 104 24.35 9.53 -11.34
C ASN A 104 23.97 10.77 -12.16
N PRO A 105 24.94 11.56 -12.65
CA PRO A 105 24.68 12.76 -13.42
C PRO A 105 23.98 12.43 -14.74
N LYS A 106 22.94 13.20 -15.08
CA LYS A 106 22.14 13.06 -16.32
C LYS A 106 21.75 14.42 -16.84
N SER A 107 21.41 14.53 -18.12
CA SER A 107 20.80 15.75 -18.63
C SER A 107 19.36 15.90 -18.13
N ALA A 108 18.84 17.13 -18.13
CA ALA A 108 17.43 17.39 -17.79
C ALA A 108 16.47 16.68 -18.76
N GLN A 109 16.88 16.52 -20.02
CA GLN A 109 16.10 15.83 -21.04
C GLN A 109 16.00 14.33 -20.75
N ASP A 110 17.11 13.69 -20.35
CA ASP A 110 17.13 12.26 -20.03
C ASP A 110 16.32 11.98 -18.76
N ALA A 111 16.47 12.81 -17.73
CA ALA A 111 15.70 12.67 -16.49
C ALA A 111 14.19 12.72 -16.75
N GLU A 112 13.74 13.63 -17.62
CA GLU A 112 12.34 13.76 -18.00
C GLU A 112 11.86 12.59 -18.87
N ALA A 113 12.69 12.07 -19.78
CA ALA A 113 12.38 10.88 -20.57
C ALA A 113 12.24 9.62 -19.70
N ILE A 114 13.14 9.45 -18.72
CA ILE A 114 13.06 8.39 -17.73
C ILE A 114 11.76 8.52 -16.94
N ARG A 115 11.49 9.71 -16.36
CA ARG A 115 10.29 10.00 -15.56
C ARG A 115 9.00 9.60 -16.29
N ARG A 116 8.89 9.98 -17.57
CA ARG A 116 7.74 9.63 -18.42
C ARG A 116 7.61 8.12 -18.64
N SER A 117 8.73 7.42 -18.78
CA SER A 117 8.75 5.97 -18.99
C SER A 117 8.37 5.21 -17.72
N VAL A 118 8.93 5.57 -16.56
CA VAL A 118 8.61 4.90 -15.28
C VAL A 118 7.17 5.13 -14.84
N ARG A 119 6.57 6.29 -15.06
CA ARG A 119 5.17 6.55 -14.68
C ARG A 119 4.16 5.60 -15.34
N ARG A 120 4.52 4.97 -16.46
CA ARG A 120 3.70 3.95 -17.14
C ARG A 120 3.81 2.56 -16.51
N ASN A 121 4.76 2.37 -15.61
CA ASN A 121 5.00 1.11 -14.92
C ASN A 121 4.21 1.07 -13.61
N LEU A 122 3.54 -0.05 -13.35
CA LEU A 122 2.70 -0.25 -12.15
C LEU A 122 3.47 -0.06 -10.84
N LEU A 123 4.77 -0.40 -10.81
CA LEU A 123 5.59 -0.27 -9.61
C LEU A 123 5.90 1.18 -9.24
N PHE A 124 5.79 2.10 -10.21
CA PHE A 124 6.18 3.50 -10.05
C PHE A 124 5.01 4.48 -10.19
N ALA A 125 3.85 4.02 -10.70
CA ALA A 125 2.70 4.88 -11.00
C ALA A 125 2.28 5.74 -9.81
N ASN A 126 2.26 5.16 -8.60
CA ASN A 126 1.78 5.77 -7.37
C ASN A 126 2.89 6.29 -6.45
N ILE A 127 4.15 6.35 -6.93
CA ILE A 127 5.25 6.90 -6.13
C ILE A 127 5.15 8.44 -6.10
N PRO A 128 5.28 9.10 -4.92
CA PRO A 128 5.33 10.56 -4.82
C PRO A 128 6.45 11.16 -5.65
N GLU A 129 6.25 12.37 -6.17
CA GLU A 129 7.16 12.97 -7.14
C GLU A 129 8.59 13.17 -6.59
N ASP A 130 8.71 13.57 -5.33
CA ASP A 130 10.01 13.75 -4.66
C ASP A 130 10.78 12.43 -4.57
N THR A 131 10.08 11.33 -4.30
CA THR A 131 10.69 9.98 -4.22
C THR A 131 11.02 9.45 -5.61
N LEU A 132 10.17 9.72 -6.59
CA LEU A 132 10.42 9.37 -7.97
C LEU A 132 11.69 10.07 -8.49
N GLN A 133 11.89 11.33 -8.13
CA GLN A 133 13.10 12.07 -8.48
C GLN A 133 14.36 11.39 -7.94
N VAL A 134 14.36 10.98 -6.66
CA VAL A 134 15.49 10.24 -6.06
C VAL A 134 15.77 8.94 -6.82
N LEU A 135 14.74 8.20 -7.25
CA LEU A 135 14.90 7.00 -8.06
C LEU A 135 15.47 7.29 -9.45
N VAL A 136 15.00 8.36 -10.11
CA VAL A 136 15.53 8.81 -11.41
C VAL A 136 17.00 9.19 -11.29
N ASP A 137 17.38 9.92 -10.24
CA ASP A 137 18.76 10.33 -9.98
C ASP A 137 19.66 9.12 -9.70
N ALA A 138 19.12 8.09 -9.06
CA ALA A 138 19.82 6.84 -8.81
C ALA A 138 20.03 5.94 -10.03
N MET A 139 19.29 6.12 -11.12
CA MET A 139 19.46 5.28 -12.31
C MET A 139 20.83 5.44 -12.95
N LYS A 140 21.41 4.35 -13.43
CA LYS A 140 22.74 4.33 -14.06
C LYS A 140 22.63 4.05 -15.55
N TYR A 141 23.34 4.85 -16.35
CA TYR A 141 23.46 4.65 -17.79
C TYR A 141 24.25 3.36 -18.12
N VAL A 142 23.76 2.61 -19.09
CA VAL A 142 24.33 1.37 -19.60
C VAL A 142 24.20 1.35 -21.12
N ALA A 143 25.31 1.18 -21.82
CA ALA A 143 25.36 0.97 -23.27
C ALA A 143 25.72 -0.49 -23.56
N VAL A 144 25.05 -1.09 -24.54
CA VAL A 144 25.21 -2.50 -24.93
C VAL A 144 25.29 -2.59 -26.45
N ASP A 145 26.33 -3.27 -26.95
CA ASP A 145 26.51 -3.49 -28.38
C ASP A 145 25.49 -4.49 -28.95
N ALA A 146 25.20 -4.37 -30.24
CA ALA A 146 24.32 -5.31 -30.94
C ALA A 146 24.83 -6.76 -30.80
N GLY A 147 23.90 -7.68 -30.53
CA GLY A 147 24.17 -9.11 -30.33
C GLY A 147 24.50 -9.50 -28.89
N VAL A 148 24.72 -8.55 -27.98
CA VAL A 148 25.04 -8.82 -26.57
C VAL A 148 23.77 -8.99 -25.74
N ASP A 149 23.77 -9.97 -24.84
CA ASP A 149 22.68 -10.20 -23.89
C ASP A 149 22.75 -9.20 -22.74
N VAL A 150 21.69 -8.39 -22.58
CA VAL A 150 21.55 -7.44 -21.46
C VAL A 150 21.21 -8.18 -20.17
N VAL A 151 20.34 -9.18 -20.27
CA VAL A 151 20.02 -10.14 -19.20
C VAL A 151 19.86 -11.53 -19.80
N THR A 152 20.20 -12.56 -19.05
CA THR A 152 20.13 -13.96 -19.50
C THR A 152 19.07 -14.73 -18.71
N GLN A 153 18.26 -15.54 -19.39
CA GLN A 153 17.26 -16.41 -18.76
C GLN A 153 17.92 -17.34 -17.74
N GLY A 154 17.26 -17.53 -16.60
CA GLY A 154 17.74 -18.37 -15.51
C GLY A 154 18.77 -17.69 -14.61
N ASP A 155 19.24 -16.48 -14.95
CA ASP A 155 20.11 -15.71 -14.07
C ASP A 155 19.40 -15.37 -12.76
N VAL A 156 19.90 -15.95 -11.67
CA VAL A 156 19.45 -15.74 -10.29
C VAL A 156 20.03 -14.47 -9.67
N GLY A 157 21.09 -13.90 -10.26
CA GLY A 157 21.66 -12.60 -9.86
C GLY A 157 20.94 -11.41 -10.47
N GLY A 158 19.90 -11.64 -11.29
CA GLY A 158 19.15 -10.59 -11.95
C GLY A 158 18.39 -9.69 -10.97
N ASP A 159 18.99 -8.56 -10.59
CA ASP A 159 18.45 -7.63 -9.59
C ASP A 159 18.08 -6.25 -10.16
N ARG A 160 18.19 -6.07 -11.48
CA ARG A 160 17.98 -4.77 -12.13
C ARG A 160 16.72 -4.67 -12.97
N PHE A 161 16.20 -3.46 -13.02
CA PHE A 161 15.21 -2.98 -13.96
C PHE A 161 15.89 -2.10 -15.00
N PHE A 162 15.45 -2.18 -16.27
CA PHE A 162 16.03 -1.44 -17.38
C PHE A 162 14.97 -0.67 -18.16
N ILE A 163 15.32 0.54 -18.59
CA ILE A 163 14.53 1.39 -19.49
C ILE A 163 15.38 1.71 -20.71
N LEU A 164 14.89 1.37 -21.90
CA LEU A 164 15.55 1.66 -23.16
C LEU A 164 15.39 3.14 -23.49
N ASP A 165 16.53 3.79 -23.73
CA ASP A 165 16.64 5.17 -24.18
C ASP A 165 16.81 5.22 -25.71
N SER A 166 17.62 4.31 -26.26
CA SER A 166 17.79 4.13 -27.69
C SER A 166 17.98 2.64 -28.06
N GLY A 167 17.63 2.30 -29.31
CA GLY A 167 17.77 0.95 -29.85
C GLY A 167 16.60 -0.01 -29.56
N ALA A 168 16.81 -1.27 -29.91
CA ALA A 168 15.83 -2.35 -29.75
C ALA A 168 16.50 -3.65 -29.25
N CYS A 169 15.74 -4.43 -28.48
CA CYS A 169 16.14 -5.73 -27.96
C CYS A 169 15.11 -6.81 -28.32
N ASP A 170 15.60 -7.99 -28.70
CA ASP A 170 14.79 -9.19 -28.81
C ASP A 170 14.66 -9.85 -27.43
N VAL A 171 13.46 -10.34 -27.11
CA VAL A 171 13.15 -11.11 -25.90
C VAL A 171 13.08 -12.58 -26.26
N LEU A 172 13.93 -13.40 -25.67
CA LEU A 172 14.05 -14.82 -25.95
C LEU A 172 13.66 -15.68 -24.74
N VAL A 173 12.86 -16.71 -24.96
CA VAL A 173 12.55 -17.75 -23.97
C VAL A 173 12.93 -19.10 -24.56
N ASN A 174 13.80 -19.83 -23.89
CA ASN A 174 14.37 -21.10 -24.36
C ASN A 174 14.94 -20.95 -25.78
N ASP A 175 15.74 -19.89 -25.98
CA ASP A 175 16.38 -19.49 -27.25
C ASP A 175 15.43 -19.19 -28.42
N ARG A 176 14.13 -19.04 -28.14
CA ARG A 176 13.13 -18.62 -29.14
C ARG A 176 12.71 -17.18 -28.90
N VAL A 177 12.72 -16.37 -29.94
CA VAL A 177 12.21 -14.99 -29.87
C VAL A 177 10.71 -15.02 -29.62
N VAL A 178 10.28 -14.44 -28.50
CA VAL A 178 8.88 -14.35 -28.07
C VAL A 178 8.32 -12.92 -28.15
N GLY A 179 9.19 -11.93 -28.35
CA GLY A 179 8.81 -10.53 -28.48
C GLY A 179 10.01 -9.62 -28.69
N GLU A 180 9.74 -8.33 -28.82
CA GLU A 180 10.73 -7.27 -28.98
C GLU A 180 10.39 -6.11 -28.03
N VAL A 181 11.41 -5.46 -27.48
CA VAL A 181 11.27 -4.21 -26.71
C VAL A 181 12.09 -3.14 -27.43
N CYS A 182 11.45 -2.03 -27.78
CA CYS A 182 12.08 -0.93 -28.50
C CYS A 182 11.98 0.36 -27.68
N ALA A 183 12.99 1.23 -27.76
CA ALA A 183 13.01 2.52 -27.08
C ALA A 183 11.81 3.43 -27.44
N THR A 184 11.28 3.30 -28.67
CA THR A 184 10.10 4.06 -29.12
C THR A 184 8.77 3.46 -28.66
N SER A 185 8.78 2.24 -28.09
CA SER A 185 7.59 1.57 -27.61
C SER A 185 7.03 2.27 -26.37
N PRO A 186 5.69 2.31 -26.19
CA PRO A 186 5.09 2.76 -24.95
C PRO A 186 5.55 1.97 -23.71
N ARG A 187 5.95 0.70 -23.92
CA ARG A 187 6.56 -0.20 -22.96
C ARG A 187 8.02 -0.42 -23.34
N ASN A 188 8.84 0.61 -23.14
CA ASN A 188 10.28 0.60 -23.45
C ASN A 188 11.14 0.03 -22.32
N PHE A 189 10.57 -0.74 -21.39
CA PHE A 189 11.26 -1.20 -20.19
C PHE A 189 11.07 -2.70 -19.95
N PHE A 190 11.99 -3.30 -19.18
CA PHE A 190 11.93 -4.71 -18.82
C PHE A 190 12.62 -5.00 -17.48
N GLY A 191 12.28 -6.15 -16.89
CA GLY A 191 12.90 -6.60 -15.63
C GLY A 191 12.33 -5.98 -14.37
N GLU A 192 11.14 -5.36 -14.42
CA GLU A 192 10.47 -4.73 -13.27
C GLU A 192 10.26 -5.67 -12.08
N LEU A 193 9.92 -6.93 -12.35
CA LEU A 193 9.68 -7.94 -11.32
C LEU A 193 10.94 -8.24 -10.49
N ALA A 194 12.12 -8.01 -11.06
CA ALA A 194 13.38 -8.15 -10.33
C ALA A 194 13.59 -7.06 -9.26
N LEU A 195 12.76 -6.02 -9.21
CA LEU A 195 12.73 -5.07 -8.09
C LEU A 195 11.90 -5.59 -6.91
N LEU A 196 11.00 -6.55 -7.14
CA LEU A 196 10.06 -7.03 -6.11
C LEU A 196 10.55 -8.27 -5.37
N TYR A 197 11.07 -9.27 -6.09
CA TYR A 197 11.37 -10.58 -5.50
C TYR A 197 12.56 -11.29 -6.16
N ASP A 198 13.18 -12.21 -5.41
CA ASP A 198 14.26 -13.08 -5.89
C ASP A 198 13.63 -14.14 -6.81
N SER A 199 13.72 -13.90 -8.10
CA SER A 199 13.32 -14.87 -9.12
C SER A 199 14.36 -14.91 -10.23
N PRO A 200 14.71 -16.10 -10.75
CA PRO A 200 15.49 -16.21 -11.96
C PRO A 200 14.85 -15.41 -13.10
N ARG A 201 15.66 -14.81 -13.97
CA ARG A 201 15.14 -14.13 -15.16
C ARG A 201 14.30 -15.09 -16.01
N ALA A 202 13.07 -14.68 -16.33
CA ALA A 202 12.14 -15.49 -17.12
C ALA A 202 12.52 -15.59 -18.61
N ALA A 203 13.29 -14.63 -19.11
CA ALA A 203 13.69 -14.51 -20.50
C ALA A 203 15.09 -13.89 -20.61
N THR A 204 15.78 -14.20 -21.70
CA THR A 204 16.98 -13.49 -22.15
C THR A 204 16.54 -12.25 -22.93
N VAL A 205 17.21 -11.12 -22.73
CA VAL A 205 16.98 -9.91 -23.54
C VAL A 205 18.27 -9.60 -24.27
N ARG A 206 18.26 -9.72 -25.60
CA ARG A 206 19.43 -9.55 -26.47
C ARG A 206 19.31 -8.25 -27.25
N ALA A 207 20.37 -7.45 -27.27
CA ALA A 207 20.42 -6.23 -28.07
C ALA A 207 20.36 -6.59 -29.57
N LYS A 208 19.35 -6.09 -30.28
CA LYS A 208 19.18 -6.28 -31.74
C LYS A 208 19.94 -5.20 -32.51
N THR A 209 19.93 -3.99 -31.98
CA THR A 209 20.78 -2.86 -32.39
C THR A 209 21.73 -2.50 -31.25
N PRO A 210 22.70 -1.60 -31.43
CA PRO A 210 23.30 -0.91 -30.28
C PRO A 210 22.18 -0.30 -29.44
N VAL A 211 22.26 -0.49 -28.13
CA VAL A 211 21.21 -0.12 -27.17
C VAL A 211 21.80 0.71 -26.06
N GLU A 212 21.14 1.82 -25.75
CA GLU A 212 21.41 2.64 -24.58
C GLU A 212 20.23 2.53 -23.63
N CYS A 213 20.51 2.31 -22.35
CA CYS A 213 19.47 2.11 -21.35
C CYS A 213 19.85 2.65 -19.98
N TRP A 214 18.82 2.91 -19.18
CA TRP A 214 18.92 3.30 -17.79
C TRP A 214 18.60 2.10 -16.90
N SER A 215 19.45 1.83 -15.92
CA SER A 215 19.30 0.70 -15.00
C SER A 215 19.09 1.15 -13.56
N LEU A 216 18.20 0.47 -12.85
CA LEU A 216 17.95 0.64 -11.42
C LEU A 216 18.05 -0.71 -10.73
N ASP A 217 18.82 -0.80 -9.65
CA ASP A 217 18.93 -2.02 -8.85
C ASP A 217 17.83 -2.10 -7.77
N ARG A 218 17.50 -3.34 -7.41
CA ARG A 218 16.51 -3.69 -6.39
C ARG A 218 16.81 -3.08 -5.03
N VAL A 219 18.07 -3.11 -4.61
CA VAL A 219 18.46 -2.66 -3.26
C VAL A 219 18.19 -1.17 -3.14
N THR A 220 18.61 -0.39 -4.14
CA THR A 220 18.35 1.05 -4.21
C THR A 220 16.85 1.34 -4.27
N PHE A 221 16.10 0.67 -5.16
CA PHE A 221 14.65 0.84 -5.26
C PHE A 221 13.95 0.62 -3.90
N LYS A 222 14.23 -0.52 -3.25
CA LYS A 222 13.61 -0.86 -1.96
C LYS A 222 14.05 0.08 -0.85
N ARG A 223 15.34 0.43 -0.77
CA ARG A 223 15.84 1.32 0.29
C ARG A 223 15.30 2.74 0.16
N VAL A 224 15.19 3.28 -1.06
CA VAL A 224 14.58 4.59 -1.28
C VAL A 224 13.11 4.57 -0.83
N LEU A 225 12.33 3.56 -1.23
CA LEU A 225 10.94 3.43 -0.80
C LEU A 225 10.80 3.25 0.71
N MET A 226 11.64 2.41 1.33
CA MET A 226 11.66 2.21 2.78
C MET A 226 12.04 3.50 3.52
N ALA A 227 13.06 4.23 3.05
CA ALA A 227 13.49 5.48 3.66
C ALA A 227 12.39 6.55 3.60
N THR A 228 11.79 6.77 2.43
CA THR A 228 10.68 7.73 2.29
C THR A 228 9.51 7.36 3.19
N THR A 229 9.07 6.10 3.17
CA THR A 229 7.92 5.66 3.99
C THR A 229 8.21 5.77 5.48
N MET A 230 9.42 5.44 5.93
CA MET A 230 9.83 5.63 7.33
C MET A 230 9.87 7.11 7.72
N GLN A 231 10.43 7.97 6.87
CA GLN A 231 10.50 9.41 7.12
C GLN A 231 9.10 10.04 7.17
N GLN A 232 8.24 9.69 6.22
CA GLN A 232 6.86 10.15 6.17
C GLN A 232 6.09 9.69 7.43
N ARG A 233 6.26 8.44 7.85
CA ARG A 233 5.66 7.92 9.08
C ARG A 233 6.16 8.64 10.33
N ALA A 234 7.45 8.92 10.43
CA ALA A 234 8.03 9.67 11.53
C ALA A 234 7.42 11.09 11.61
N LEU A 235 7.35 11.80 10.48
CA LEU A 235 6.71 13.11 10.40
C LEU A 235 5.24 13.08 10.86
N TYR A 236 4.49 12.05 10.48
CA TYR A 236 3.10 11.91 10.94
C TYR A 236 3.01 11.56 12.41
N LEU A 237 3.87 10.70 12.95
CA LEU A 237 3.88 10.40 14.37
C LEU A 237 4.23 11.63 15.22
N ASP A 238 5.21 12.42 14.78
CA ASP A 238 5.58 13.67 15.43
C ASP A 238 4.41 14.66 15.42
N PHE A 239 3.74 14.82 14.27
CA PHE A 239 2.57 15.68 14.14
C PHE A 239 1.39 15.18 15.00
N LEU A 240 1.04 13.90 14.93
CA LEU A 240 -0.02 13.29 15.76
C LEU A 240 0.30 13.37 17.25
N GLY A 241 1.59 13.43 17.63
CA GLY A 241 2.02 13.68 19.00
C GLY A 241 1.71 15.09 19.49
N GLN A 242 1.69 16.08 18.61
CA GLN A 242 1.43 17.48 18.93
C GLN A 242 -0.07 17.81 18.98
N VAL A 243 -0.90 17.10 18.22
CA VAL A 243 -2.35 17.33 18.19
C VAL A 243 -2.98 16.82 19.50
N PRO A 244 -3.57 17.70 20.33
CA PRO A 244 -4.06 17.32 21.66
C PRO A 244 -5.12 16.22 21.64
N ILE A 245 -5.91 16.14 20.56
CA ILE A 245 -6.96 15.12 20.45
C ILE A 245 -6.37 13.71 20.49
N PHE A 246 -5.23 13.47 19.84
CA PHE A 246 -4.58 12.17 19.77
C PHE A 246 -3.69 11.86 20.98
N SER A 247 -3.67 12.72 21.99
CA SER A 247 -2.86 12.50 23.21
C SER A 247 -3.25 11.22 23.96
N THR A 248 -4.51 10.79 23.85
CA THR A 248 -5.04 9.60 24.52
C THR A 248 -4.75 8.29 23.76
N LEU A 249 -4.31 8.38 22.51
CA LEU A 249 -3.93 7.20 21.73
C LEU A 249 -2.60 6.63 22.20
N SER A 250 -2.55 5.30 22.30
CA SER A 250 -1.31 4.57 22.45
C SER A 250 -0.40 4.75 21.22
N SER A 251 0.90 4.48 21.38
CA SER A 251 1.85 4.53 20.27
C SER A 251 1.45 3.62 19.10
N TYR A 252 0.86 2.45 19.38
CA TYR A 252 0.40 1.52 18.36
C TYR A 252 -0.80 2.06 17.58
N GLU A 253 -1.77 2.67 18.27
CA GLU A 253 -2.92 3.30 17.63
C GLU A 253 -2.49 4.50 16.78
N LYS A 254 -1.59 5.35 17.28
CA LYS A 254 -0.99 6.45 16.48
C LYS A 254 -0.28 5.94 15.24
N MET A 255 0.47 4.83 15.36
CA MET A 255 1.09 4.15 14.23
C MET A 255 0.07 3.69 13.19
N THR A 256 -1.07 3.18 13.65
CA THR A 256 -2.13 2.69 12.76
C THR A 256 -2.87 3.85 12.10
N VAL A 257 -3.10 4.95 12.81
CA VAL A 257 -3.66 6.19 12.25
C VAL A 257 -2.69 6.76 11.21
N ALA A 258 -1.41 6.90 11.54
CA ALA A 258 -0.39 7.42 10.63
C ALA A 258 -0.31 6.63 9.30
N ASP A 259 -0.48 5.31 9.35
CA ASP A 259 -0.49 4.45 8.15
C ASP A 259 -1.75 4.63 7.28
N ALA A 260 -2.84 5.17 7.86
CA ALA A 260 -4.11 5.34 7.17
C ALA A 260 -4.40 6.79 6.74
N LEU A 261 -3.56 7.75 7.12
CA LEU A 261 -3.71 9.14 6.72
C LEU A 261 -3.33 9.32 5.24
N ARG A 262 -4.19 10.00 4.49
CA ARG A 262 -3.88 10.50 3.15
C ARG A 262 -3.64 12.02 3.19
N VAL A 263 -2.75 12.52 2.33
CA VAL A 263 -2.48 13.97 2.23
C VAL A 263 -3.30 14.55 1.10
N GLU A 264 -3.93 15.68 1.37
CA GLU A 264 -4.63 16.48 0.38
C GLU A 264 -4.10 17.91 0.41
N PHE A 265 -3.85 18.50 -0.76
CA PHE A 265 -3.46 19.89 -0.90
C PHE A 265 -4.61 20.64 -1.53
N VAL A 266 -5.04 21.71 -0.87
CA VAL A 266 -6.11 22.59 -1.35
C VAL A 266 -5.56 24.00 -1.53
N GLU A 267 -5.98 24.67 -2.59
CA GLU A 267 -5.56 26.02 -2.90
C GLU A 267 -6.45 27.04 -2.18
N SER A 268 -6.01 28.30 -2.18
CA SER A 268 -6.77 29.38 -1.53
C SER A 268 -8.13 29.58 -2.20
N GLY A 269 -9.20 29.58 -1.41
CA GLY A 269 -10.58 29.74 -1.87
C GLY A 269 -11.31 28.42 -2.15
N ASP A 270 -10.60 27.28 -2.13
CA ASP A 270 -11.22 25.98 -2.37
C ASP A 270 -12.17 25.62 -1.23
N THR A 271 -13.34 25.09 -1.60
CA THR A 271 -14.33 24.57 -0.65
C THR A 271 -14.02 23.10 -0.39
N ILE A 272 -13.65 22.79 0.85
CA ILE A 272 -13.24 21.45 1.29
C ILE A 272 -14.47 20.62 1.68
N LEU A 273 -15.40 21.23 2.40
CA LEU A 273 -16.68 20.65 2.78
C LEU A 273 -17.79 21.62 2.44
N THR A 274 -18.96 21.09 2.05
CA THR A 274 -20.15 21.88 1.75
C THR A 274 -21.24 21.54 2.75
N GLU A 275 -21.88 22.56 3.33
CA GLU A 275 -23.04 22.38 4.21
C GLU A 275 -24.13 21.55 3.52
N GLY A 276 -24.74 20.62 4.27
CA GLY A 276 -25.79 19.73 3.80
C GLY A 276 -25.31 18.56 2.95
N SER A 277 -24.03 18.52 2.55
CA SER A 277 -23.51 17.38 1.81
C SER A 277 -23.35 16.16 2.72
N ARG A 278 -23.44 14.96 2.13
CA ARG A 278 -22.97 13.75 2.79
C ARG A 278 -21.46 13.65 2.55
N GLY A 279 -20.70 13.46 3.63
CA GLY A 279 -19.27 13.27 3.53
C GLY A 279 -18.77 12.35 4.63
N ASP A 280 -17.87 11.46 4.23
CA ASP A 280 -17.38 10.37 5.07
C ASP A 280 -15.91 10.57 5.47
N ASP A 281 -15.40 11.79 5.37
CA ASP A 281 -14.00 12.08 5.68
C ASP A 281 -13.84 12.97 6.91
N PHE A 282 -12.78 12.71 7.67
CA PHE A 282 -12.30 13.54 8.77
C PHE A 282 -11.00 14.22 8.36
N TYR A 283 -10.86 15.50 8.68
CA TYR A 283 -9.73 16.31 8.22
C TYR A 283 -8.97 16.91 9.39
N ILE A 284 -7.64 16.88 9.31
CA ILE A 284 -6.73 17.56 10.23
C ILE A 284 -5.87 18.53 9.43
N ILE A 285 -5.72 19.75 9.92
CA ILE A 285 -4.95 20.79 9.26
C ILE A 285 -3.48 20.62 9.63
N ALA A 286 -2.64 20.19 8.68
CA ALA A 286 -1.19 20.09 8.91
C ALA A 286 -0.50 21.45 8.74
N ASP A 287 -0.94 22.23 7.76
CA ASP A 287 -0.49 23.60 7.51
C ASP A 287 -1.60 24.36 6.77
N GLY A 288 -1.69 25.67 6.95
CA GLY A 288 -2.72 26.50 6.33
C GLY A 288 -3.70 27.13 7.31
N GLU A 289 -4.83 27.59 6.79
CA GLU A 289 -5.92 28.20 7.57
C GLU A 289 -7.24 27.99 6.82
N VAL A 290 -8.29 27.61 7.54
CA VAL A 290 -9.63 27.43 6.97
C VAL A 290 -10.66 28.25 7.76
N LYS A 291 -11.74 28.64 7.09
CA LYS A 291 -12.92 29.24 7.72
C LYS A 291 -14.11 28.29 7.62
N CYS A 292 -14.98 28.32 8.63
CA CYS A 292 -16.24 27.58 8.62
C CYS A 292 -17.40 28.56 8.50
N THR A 293 -18.29 28.32 7.54
CA THR A 293 -19.49 29.13 7.31
C THR A 293 -20.76 28.27 7.31
N ARG A 294 -21.86 28.81 7.83
CA ARG A 294 -23.18 28.18 7.80
C ARG A 294 -24.22 29.19 7.33
N GLY A 295 -25.04 28.83 6.36
CA GLY A 295 -26.00 29.77 5.75
C GLY A 295 -25.34 31.05 5.19
N GLY A 296 -24.04 30.99 4.84
CA GLY A 296 -23.27 32.12 4.34
C GLY A 296 -22.55 32.97 5.40
N GLU A 297 -22.78 32.74 6.69
CA GLU A 297 -22.15 33.48 7.80
C GLU A 297 -21.02 32.68 8.43
N GLU A 298 -19.94 33.33 8.89
CA GLU A 298 -18.86 32.67 9.63
C GLU A 298 -19.35 32.26 11.03
N VAL A 299 -19.25 30.97 11.35
CA VAL A 299 -19.83 30.37 12.56
C VAL A 299 -18.79 29.89 13.57
N SER A 300 -17.51 29.98 13.24
CA SER A 300 -16.42 29.62 14.14
C SER A 300 -15.24 30.57 13.99
N ALA A 301 -14.35 30.56 14.98
CA ALA A 301 -12.99 31.04 14.78
C ALA A 301 -12.33 30.28 13.62
N ARG A 302 -11.38 30.93 12.95
CA ARG A 302 -10.59 30.28 11.89
C ARG A 302 -9.75 29.15 12.48
N LEU A 303 -9.71 28.03 11.78
CA LEU A 303 -8.99 26.83 12.22
C LEU A 303 -7.63 26.80 11.53
N GLY A 304 -6.58 26.52 12.31
CA GLY A 304 -5.19 26.53 11.86
C GLY A 304 -4.51 25.17 12.00
N ALA A 305 -3.19 25.15 11.84
CA ALA A 305 -2.41 23.92 11.99
C ALA A 305 -2.62 23.26 13.37
N GLY A 306 -2.92 21.96 13.37
CA GLY A 306 -3.26 21.18 14.55
C GLY A 306 -4.75 21.14 14.90
N ASP A 307 -5.57 22.00 14.30
CA ASP A 307 -7.03 21.89 14.38
C ASP A 307 -7.57 20.85 13.38
N PHE A 308 -8.82 20.47 13.57
CA PHE A 308 -9.51 19.46 12.76
C PHE A 308 -10.96 19.85 12.51
N PHE A 309 -11.60 19.21 11.54
CA PHE A 309 -13.00 19.39 11.21
C PHE A 309 -13.59 18.15 10.51
N GLY A 310 -14.92 18.11 10.41
CA GLY A 310 -15.66 17.03 9.74
C GLY A 310 -15.98 15.83 10.65
N GLU A 311 -15.66 15.91 11.94
CA GLU A 311 -15.96 14.88 12.93
C GLU A 311 -17.44 14.73 13.24
N LEU A 312 -18.21 15.83 13.20
CA LEU A 312 -19.63 15.82 13.58
C LEU A 312 -20.46 14.84 12.75
N ALA A 313 -20.30 14.91 11.42
CA ALA A 313 -21.01 14.02 10.49
C ALA A 313 -20.66 12.53 10.75
N LEU A 314 -19.43 12.24 11.17
CA LEU A 314 -18.99 10.86 11.42
C LEU A 314 -19.49 10.31 12.76
N ILE A 315 -19.65 11.19 13.76
CA ILE A 315 -20.12 10.83 15.11
C ILE A 315 -21.63 10.68 15.14
N HIS A 316 -22.36 11.62 14.55
CA HIS A 316 -23.83 11.68 14.58
C HIS A 316 -24.50 10.95 13.41
N ASP A 317 -23.71 10.45 12.45
CA ASP A 317 -24.19 9.85 11.21
C ASP A 317 -25.15 10.77 10.44
N ASP A 318 -24.72 12.02 10.28
CA ASP A 318 -25.52 13.12 9.74
C ASP A 318 -24.77 13.82 8.59
N VAL A 319 -25.44 14.77 7.92
CA VAL A 319 -24.84 15.63 6.90
C VAL A 319 -23.82 16.61 7.49
N ARG A 320 -22.99 17.20 6.63
CA ARG A 320 -22.08 18.29 7.02
C ARG A 320 -22.89 19.49 7.51
N GLN A 321 -22.58 19.97 8.71
CA GLN A 321 -23.32 21.07 9.36
C GLN A 321 -22.85 22.47 8.94
N ALA A 322 -21.71 22.56 8.26
CA ALA A 322 -21.12 23.82 7.81
C ALA A 322 -20.27 23.59 6.55
N THR A 323 -20.09 24.66 5.79
CA THR A 323 -19.15 24.74 4.67
C THR A 323 -17.78 25.12 5.22
N VAL A 324 -16.72 24.47 4.75
CA VAL A 324 -15.33 24.76 5.14
C VAL A 324 -14.55 25.19 3.90
N THR A 325 -13.94 26.38 3.96
CA THR A 325 -13.21 26.97 2.83
C THR A 325 -11.77 27.27 3.23
N ALA A 326 -10.82 26.93 2.37
CA ALA A 326 -9.41 27.26 2.55
C ALA A 326 -9.16 28.77 2.36
N MET A 327 -8.47 29.40 3.31
CA MET A 327 -8.15 30.84 3.27
C MET A 327 -6.78 31.12 2.64
N ARG A 328 -5.96 30.07 2.52
CA ARG A 328 -4.66 30.05 1.85
C ARG A 328 -4.37 28.61 1.42
N LYS A 329 -3.28 28.40 0.69
CA LYS A 329 -2.79 27.06 0.39
C LYS A 329 -2.68 26.25 1.68
N THR A 330 -3.44 25.16 1.76
CA THR A 330 -3.63 24.38 2.98
C THR A 330 -3.31 22.92 2.71
N LYS A 331 -2.57 22.30 3.63
CA LYS A 331 -2.24 20.89 3.62
C LYS A 331 -3.11 20.19 4.66
N LEU A 332 -3.91 19.24 4.20
CA LEU A 332 -4.83 18.46 5.03
C LEU A 332 -4.33 17.02 5.14
N LEU A 333 -4.52 16.43 6.32
CA LEU A 333 -4.44 14.99 6.53
C LEU A 333 -5.86 14.46 6.66
N VAL A 334 -6.21 13.49 5.83
CA VAL A 334 -7.58 13.00 5.71
C VAL A 334 -7.67 11.56 6.16
N LEU A 335 -8.73 11.23 6.88
CA LEU A 335 -9.05 9.90 7.37
C LEU A 335 -10.48 9.55 6.94
N ASP A 336 -10.66 8.41 6.29
CA ASP A 336 -11.99 7.94 5.90
C ASP A 336 -12.82 7.48 7.12
N ARG A 337 -14.14 7.42 6.96
CA ARG A 337 -15.11 7.05 8.00
C ARG A 337 -14.90 5.66 8.57
N ALA A 338 -14.62 4.67 7.72
CA ALA A 338 -14.46 3.29 8.15
C ALA A 338 -13.23 3.17 9.07
N THR A 339 -12.14 3.80 8.67
CA THR A 339 -10.90 3.93 9.41
C THR A 339 -11.10 4.76 10.67
N PHE A 340 -11.79 5.90 10.61
CA PHE A 340 -12.14 6.73 11.76
C PHE A 340 -12.93 5.93 12.79
N LYS A 341 -14.02 5.26 12.40
CA LYS A 341 -14.84 4.47 13.32
C LYS A 341 -14.07 3.29 13.92
N ARG A 342 -13.24 2.62 13.12
CA ARG A 342 -12.42 1.48 13.57
C ARG A 342 -11.30 1.87 14.52
N LEU A 343 -10.60 2.98 14.25
CA LEU A 343 -9.40 3.40 14.98
C LEU A 343 -9.72 4.37 16.13
N LEU A 344 -10.72 5.22 15.95
CA LEU A 344 -11.05 6.31 16.87
C LEU A 344 -12.37 6.05 17.60
N GLY A 345 -12.93 4.84 17.49
CA GLY A 345 -14.08 4.39 18.28
C GLY A 345 -13.96 4.67 19.78
N PRO A 346 -12.84 4.29 20.45
CA PRO A 346 -12.58 4.64 21.85
C PRO A 346 -12.43 6.15 22.12
N MET A 347 -12.10 6.94 21.10
CA MET A 347 -11.90 8.39 21.19
C MET A 347 -13.16 9.20 20.94
N GLN A 348 -14.25 8.57 20.52
CA GLN A 348 -15.51 9.26 20.24
C GLN A 348 -15.98 10.09 21.44
N GLU A 349 -15.66 9.70 22.67
CA GLU A 349 -16.03 10.47 23.86
C GLU A 349 -15.26 11.81 23.97
N HIS A 350 -13.97 11.84 23.62
CA HIS A 350 -13.18 13.08 23.61
C HIS A 350 -13.55 13.97 22.44
N LEU A 351 -13.82 13.37 21.28
CA LEU A 351 -14.36 14.05 20.12
C LEU A 351 -15.73 14.66 20.42
N ARG A 352 -16.61 13.93 21.11
CA ARG A 352 -17.92 14.42 21.56
C ARG A 352 -17.80 15.63 22.46
N LYS A 353 -16.91 15.63 23.46
CA LYS A 353 -16.73 16.82 24.32
C LYS A 353 -16.36 18.09 23.54
N ARG A 354 -15.60 17.95 22.45
CA ARG A 354 -15.27 19.07 21.57
C ARG A 354 -16.40 19.37 20.58
N ALA A 355 -17.11 18.36 20.09
CA ALA A 355 -18.33 18.49 19.30
C ALA A 355 -19.43 19.24 20.05
N ASP A 356 -19.63 18.96 21.34
CA ASP A 356 -20.59 19.64 22.21
C ASP A 356 -20.24 21.13 22.34
N LEU A 357 -18.95 21.47 22.37
CA LEU A 357 -18.51 22.87 22.30
C LEU A 357 -18.83 23.49 20.93
N TYR A 358 -18.63 22.76 19.83
CA TYR A 358 -19.02 23.24 18.51
C TYR A 358 -20.54 23.40 18.37
N GLU A 359 -21.35 22.47 18.88
CA GLU A 359 -22.81 22.64 18.95
C GLU A 359 -23.18 23.86 19.79
N LEU A 360 -22.50 24.08 20.92
CA LEU A 360 -22.72 25.28 21.73
C LEU A 360 -22.37 26.56 20.97
N TYR A 361 -21.27 26.59 20.21
CA TYR A 361 -20.91 27.73 19.35
C TYR A 361 -21.88 27.91 18.18
N MET A 362 -22.32 26.81 17.56
CA MET A 362 -23.26 26.82 16.43
C MET A 362 -24.68 27.21 16.84
N ASN A 363 -25.07 26.91 18.08
CA ASN A 363 -26.39 27.19 18.65
C ASN A 363 -26.40 28.44 19.54
N ALA A 364 -25.25 29.09 19.76
CA ALA A 364 -25.17 30.33 20.50
C ALA A 364 -25.93 31.45 19.75
N PRO A 365 -26.71 32.29 20.44
CA PRO A 365 -27.41 33.42 19.82
C PRO A 365 -26.39 34.36 19.17
N ARG A 366 -26.70 34.79 17.94
CA ARG A 366 -25.77 35.57 17.12
C ARG A 366 -25.61 36.97 17.72
N ILE A 367 -24.40 37.54 17.61
CA ILE A 367 -24.14 38.93 18.04
C ILE A 367 -25.02 39.93 17.24
N SER A 368 -25.43 39.58 16.02
CA SER A 368 -26.39 40.35 15.21
C SER A 368 -27.81 40.36 15.79
N ASP A 369 -28.17 39.37 16.60
CA ASP A 369 -29.52 39.22 17.18
C ASP A 369 -29.63 39.90 18.56
N LEU A 370 -28.51 40.47 19.04
CA LEU A 370 -28.35 41.12 20.34
C LEU A 370 -28.27 42.66 20.27
N ASN A 371 -28.44 43.25 19.07
CA ASN A 371 -28.44 44.71 18.86
C ASN A 371 -29.76 45.22 18.27
#